data_AF-A0A4U0TPK2-F1
#
_entry.id   AF-A0A4U0TPK2-F1
#
_cell.length_a   1.000
_cell.length_b   1.000
_cell.length_c   1.000
_cell.angle_alpha   90.00
_cell.angle_beta   90.00
_cell.angle_gamma   90.00
#
_symmetry.space_group_name_H-M   'P 1'
#
loop_
_entity.id
_entity.type
_entity.pdbx_description
1 polymer ?
#
loop_
_entity_poly.entity_id
_entity_poly.type
_entity_poly.pdbx_seq_one_letter_code
_entity_poly.pdbx_strand_id
1 'polypeptide(L)'
;MFATPVRLARGQPGFFRRSMDEFKRQAGIAIRLEGLHRPTRAFPLIYFDSPDSPDRCKIMSDATNFGGLSQASLSYVPGAKHREAEDGGRIVGGAGAGANGGTKELEETEEPAHALFKGSISTELPPNRADIQRSGFAAWRTRDRGYSLFGKLLWDIDPFAYLALRIKSDGRKYFVNIQTESIVPTDIHQHLLPTYTTGQWETVIIPFSAFVRTNYGMVVEPQKEMLRQKVRSVGIGLTDRVPGPFELCIADIYATNRPPTREVGREDSGFEFESQGGGMMGEIEPRQKKGEPERILI
;
A
#
# COMPACT_ATOMS: atom_id res chain seq x y z
N MET A 1 -10.13 -34.45 -14.10
CA MET A 1 -9.65 -33.15 -13.56
C MET A 1 -10.40 -32.06 -14.29
N PHE A 2 -11.48 -31.54 -13.70
CA PHE A 2 -12.25 -30.45 -14.31
C PHE A 2 -11.56 -29.13 -13.96
N ALA A 3 -11.07 -28.43 -14.98
CA ALA A 3 -10.51 -27.09 -14.84
C ALA A 3 -11.59 -26.19 -14.23
N THR A 4 -11.36 -25.73 -13.01
CA THR A 4 -12.21 -24.73 -12.36
C THR A 4 -12.15 -23.47 -13.23
N PRO A 5 -13.28 -22.97 -13.76
CA PRO A 5 -13.25 -21.75 -14.55
C PRO A 5 -12.74 -20.62 -13.66
N VAL A 6 -11.67 -19.97 -14.09
CA VAL A 6 -11.20 -18.71 -13.49
C VAL A 6 -12.32 -17.69 -13.73
N ARG A 7 -13.24 -17.57 -12.77
CA ARG A 7 -14.19 -16.46 -12.75
C ARG A 7 -13.36 -15.19 -12.68
N LEU A 8 -13.32 -14.43 -13.78
CA LEU A 8 -12.86 -13.05 -13.74
C LEU A 8 -13.62 -12.36 -12.60
N ALA A 9 -12.87 -11.71 -11.70
CA ALA A 9 -13.49 -10.87 -10.69
C ALA A 9 -14.42 -9.88 -11.41
N ARG A 10 -15.65 -9.71 -10.89
CA ARG A 10 -16.57 -8.67 -11.39
C ARG A 10 -15.80 -7.33 -11.40
N GLY A 11 -15.90 -6.60 -12.50
CA GLY A 11 -15.22 -5.31 -12.69
C GLY A 11 -13.83 -5.34 -13.36
N GLN A 12 -13.20 -6.50 -13.61
CA GLN A 12 -11.95 -6.53 -14.40
C GLN A 12 -12.19 -6.75 -15.91
N PRO A 13 -11.58 -5.95 -16.80
CA PRO A 13 -11.69 -6.15 -18.25
C PRO A 13 -11.18 -7.53 -18.68
N GLY A 14 -11.79 -8.16 -19.68
CA GLY A 14 -11.32 -9.43 -20.24
C GLY A 14 -9.95 -9.34 -20.93
N PHE A 15 -9.30 -10.49 -21.18
CA PHE A 15 -7.92 -10.58 -21.71
C PHE A 15 -7.67 -9.75 -22.99
N PHE A 16 -8.55 -9.85 -24.00
CA PHE A 16 -8.41 -9.11 -25.25
C PHE A 16 -8.53 -7.60 -25.04
N ARG A 17 -9.50 -7.17 -24.23
CA ARG A 17 -9.68 -5.76 -23.90
C ARG A 17 -8.45 -5.20 -23.18
N ARG A 18 -7.93 -5.92 -22.18
CA ARG A 18 -6.68 -5.53 -21.49
C ARG A 18 -5.49 -5.42 -22.45
N SER A 19 -5.40 -6.30 -23.43
CA SER A 19 -4.31 -6.26 -24.42
C SER A 19 -4.42 -5.07 -25.36
N MET A 20 -5.63 -4.74 -25.81
CA MET A 20 -5.88 -3.54 -26.61
C MET A 20 -5.62 -2.25 -25.80
N ASP A 21 -6.05 -2.22 -24.54
CA ASP A 21 -5.83 -1.07 -23.65
C ASP A 21 -4.32 -0.86 -23.39
N GLU A 22 -3.57 -1.93 -23.18
CA GLU A 22 -2.11 -1.86 -23.00
C GLU A 22 -1.40 -1.42 -24.29
N PHE A 23 -1.79 -1.93 -25.45
CA PHE A 23 -1.25 -1.47 -26.72
C PHE A 23 -1.48 0.03 -26.94
N LYS A 24 -2.71 0.52 -26.68
CA LYS A 24 -3.04 1.94 -26.77
C LYS A 24 -2.20 2.78 -25.80
N ARG A 25 -1.98 2.28 -24.57
CA ARG A 25 -1.12 2.95 -23.58
C ARG A 25 0.30 3.09 -24.10
N GLN A 26 0.91 1.99 -24.55
CA GLN A 26 2.29 1.97 -25.06
C GLN A 26 2.44 2.88 -26.30
N ALA A 27 1.49 2.81 -27.24
CA ALA A 27 1.48 3.67 -28.41
C ALA A 27 1.36 5.16 -28.04
N GLY A 28 0.50 5.50 -27.07
CA GLY A 28 0.34 6.87 -26.58
C GLY A 28 1.62 7.45 -25.97
N ILE A 29 2.31 6.67 -25.14
CA ILE A 29 3.59 7.07 -24.51
C ILE A 29 4.64 7.33 -25.58
N ALA A 30 4.78 6.43 -26.56
CA ALA A 30 5.76 6.55 -27.64
C ALA A 30 5.54 7.79 -28.52
N ILE A 31 4.28 8.11 -28.83
CA ILE A 31 3.93 9.27 -29.67
C ILE A 31 4.17 10.59 -28.94
N ARG A 32 3.89 10.64 -27.63
CA ARG A 32 3.96 11.89 -26.85
C ARG A 32 5.34 12.23 -26.29
N LEU A 33 6.33 11.36 -26.47
CA LEU A 33 7.67 11.50 -25.87
C LEU A 33 7.61 11.78 -24.36
N GLU A 34 6.61 11.22 -23.65
CA GLU A 34 6.35 11.46 -22.22
C GLU A 34 7.54 11.06 -21.32
N GLY A 35 8.55 10.36 -21.85
CA GLY A 35 9.81 10.07 -21.16
C GLY A 35 10.77 11.26 -21.00
N LEU A 36 10.51 12.42 -21.61
CA LEU A 36 11.37 13.61 -21.53
C LEU A 36 10.97 14.61 -20.43
N HIS A 37 9.75 14.52 -19.90
CA HIS A 37 9.23 15.47 -18.92
C HIS A 37 8.65 14.75 -17.70
N ARG A 38 8.92 15.28 -16.50
CA ARG A 38 8.35 14.77 -15.26
C ARG A 38 6.82 14.93 -15.29
N PRO A 39 6.02 13.86 -15.14
CA PRO A 39 4.57 13.97 -15.22
C PRO A 39 4.01 14.88 -14.11
N THR A 40 3.15 15.82 -14.48
CA THR A 40 2.46 16.73 -13.55
C THR A 40 1.11 16.19 -13.10
N ARG A 41 0.45 15.38 -13.94
CA ARG A 41 -0.83 14.76 -13.64
C ARG A 41 -0.66 13.55 -12.72
N ALA A 42 -1.58 13.37 -11.78
CA ALA A 42 -1.63 12.18 -10.92
C ALA A 42 -1.81 10.89 -11.75
N PHE A 43 -1.16 9.82 -11.30
CA PHE A 43 -1.33 8.48 -11.88
C PHE A 43 -2.19 7.60 -10.98
N PRO A 44 -3.43 7.26 -11.39
CA PRO A 44 -4.37 6.51 -10.56
C PRO A 44 -3.90 5.08 -10.32
N LEU A 45 -3.86 4.65 -9.06
CA LEU A 45 -3.67 3.25 -8.69
C LEU A 45 -5.00 2.58 -8.37
N ILE A 46 -5.83 3.21 -7.54
CA ILE A 46 -7.22 2.82 -7.29
C ILE A 46 -8.04 4.02 -6.82
N TYR A 47 -9.24 4.19 -7.38
CA TYR A 47 -10.27 5.12 -6.92
C TYR A 47 -11.51 4.34 -6.51
N PHE A 48 -12.16 4.72 -5.42
CA PHE A 48 -13.41 4.11 -4.98
C PHE A 48 -14.60 4.99 -5.36
N ASP A 49 -14.77 5.20 -6.67
CA ASP A 49 -15.75 6.10 -7.28
C ASP A 49 -17.01 5.38 -7.81
N SER A 50 -17.07 4.06 -7.64
CA SER A 50 -18.17 3.22 -8.12
C SER A 50 -18.49 2.05 -7.17
N PRO A 51 -19.74 1.56 -7.16
CA PRO A 51 -20.15 0.43 -6.31
C PRO A 51 -19.34 -0.86 -6.51
N ASP A 52 -18.80 -1.10 -7.70
CA ASP A 52 -17.98 -2.26 -8.05
C ASP A 52 -16.48 -2.07 -7.72
N SER A 53 -16.07 -0.86 -7.33
CA SER A 53 -14.66 -0.57 -7.03
C SER A 53 -14.04 -1.50 -5.96
N PRO A 54 -14.73 -1.86 -4.86
CA PRO A 54 -14.22 -2.83 -3.89
C PRO A 54 -13.97 -4.24 -4.46
N ASP A 55 -14.66 -4.66 -5.53
CA ASP A 55 -14.48 -5.99 -6.14
C ASP A 55 -13.06 -6.17 -6.72
N ARG A 56 -12.40 -5.05 -7.05
CA ARG A 56 -10.99 -5.00 -7.48
C ARG A 56 -10.01 -5.28 -6.34
N CYS A 57 -10.50 -5.43 -5.11
CA CYS A 57 -9.68 -5.71 -3.93
C CYS A 57 -9.88 -7.14 -3.43
N LYS A 58 -8.85 -7.65 -2.74
CA LYS A 58 -8.89 -8.88 -1.95
C LYS A 58 -8.72 -8.49 -0.49
N ILE A 59 -9.74 -8.78 0.31
CA ILE A 59 -9.72 -8.66 1.77
C ILE A 59 -8.99 -9.87 2.36
N MET A 60 -8.26 -9.65 3.44
CA MET A 60 -7.47 -10.64 4.17
C MET A 60 -7.65 -10.39 5.66
N SER A 61 -7.85 -11.44 6.43
CA SER A 61 -7.83 -11.40 7.89
C SER A 61 -7.29 -12.70 8.44
N ASP A 62 -6.83 -12.71 9.68
CA ASP A 62 -6.43 -13.96 10.32
C ASP A 62 -7.56 -15.01 10.33
N ALA A 63 -8.84 -14.63 10.44
CA ALA A 63 -9.97 -15.54 10.37
C ALA A 63 -10.13 -16.21 9.00
N THR A 64 -9.92 -15.45 7.92
CA THR A 64 -10.07 -15.97 6.55
C THR A 64 -8.83 -16.70 6.03
N ASN A 65 -7.65 -16.44 6.61
CA ASN A 65 -6.38 -16.97 6.11
C ASN A 65 -5.70 -17.97 7.02
N PHE A 66 -5.89 -17.86 8.34
CA PHE A 66 -5.09 -18.60 9.32
C PHE A 66 -5.91 -19.23 10.45
N GLY A 67 -7.21 -18.96 10.53
CA GLY A 67 -8.12 -19.52 11.53
C GLY A 67 -8.29 -18.65 12.78
N GLY A 68 -7.77 -17.41 12.78
CA GLY A 68 -7.95 -16.42 13.85
C GLY A 68 -9.40 -15.90 13.95
N LEU A 69 -9.59 -14.86 14.76
CA LEU A 69 -10.93 -14.31 15.05
C LEU A 69 -11.13 -12.86 14.57
N SER A 70 -10.14 -12.25 13.93
CA SER A 70 -10.27 -10.89 13.38
C SER A 70 -11.12 -10.89 12.12
N GLN A 71 -12.04 -9.94 12.05
CA GLN A 71 -12.97 -9.76 10.94
C GLN A 71 -12.65 -8.48 10.18
N ALA A 72 -12.85 -8.51 8.87
CA ALA A 72 -12.60 -7.37 8.00
C ALA A 72 -13.56 -7.36 6.82
N SER A 73 -13.95 -6.16 6.41
CA SER A 73 -14.83 -5.91 5.27
C SER A 73 -14.38 -4.65 4.53
N LEU A 74 -14.65 -4.60 3.23
CA LEU A 74 -14.42 -3.42 2.39
C LEU A 74 -15.68 -3.19 1.57
N SER A 75 -16.42 -2.11 1.88
CA SER A 75 -17.70 -1.80 1.23
C SER A 75 -17.67 -0.40 0.60
N TYR A 76 -18.34 -0.24 -0.54
CA TYR A 76 -18.50 1.07 -1.16
C TYR A 76 -19.51 1.93 -0.40
N VAL A 77 -19.20 3.22 -0.26
CA VAL A 77 -20.09 4.26 0.25
C VAL A 77 -20.21 5.34 -0.83
N PRO A 78 -21.44 5.69 -1.27
CA PRO A 78 -21.65 6.72 -2.29
C PRO A 78 -21.28 8.10 -1.76
N GLY A 79 -20.83 8.97 -2.65
CA GLY A 79 -20.48 10.35 -2.35
C GLY A 79 -20.04 11.09 -3.61
N ALA A 80 -19.41 12.25 -3.43
CA ALA A 80 -18.87 13.03 -4.53
C ALA A 80 -17.78 12.27 -5.28
N LYS A 81 -17.79 12.36 -6.62
CA LYS A 81 -16.73 11.75 -7.45
C LYS A 81 -15.38 12.41 -7.15
N HIS A 82 -14.31 11.64 -7.34
CA HIS A 82 -12.96 12.17 -7.29
C HIS A 82 -12.81 13.38 -8.23
N ARG A 83 -12.28 14.49 -7.70
CA ARG A 83 -11.88 15.66 -8.46
C ARG A 83 -10.40 15.88 -8.20
N GLU A 84 -9.59 15.80 -9.25
CA GLU A 84 -8.19 16.27 -9.18
C GLU A 84 -8.24 17.77 -8.86
N ALA A 85 -7.51 18.23 -7.84
CA ALA A 85 -7.43 19.68 -7.58
C ALA A 85 -6.76 20.36 -8.78
N GLU A 86 -7.56 21.12 -9.55
CA GLU A 86 -7.11 22.02 -10.61
C GLU A 86 -6.43 23.22 -9.93
N ASP A 87 -5.13 23.35 -10.18
CA ASP A 87 -4.31 24.54 -9.92
C ASP A 87 -4.17 25.04 -8.46
N GLY A 88 -3.02 24.74 -7.84
CA GLY A 88 -2.49 25.50 -6.68
C GLY A 88 -3.28 25.48 -5.36
N GLY A 89 -4.48 24.91 -5.31
CA GLY A 89 -5.25 24.78 -4.09
C GLY A 89 -4.52 23.91 -3.06
N ARG A 90 -4.24 24.47 -1.88
CA ARG A 90 -3.82 23.70 -0.72
C ARG A 90 -4.68 22.45 -0.63
N ILE A 91 -4.05 21.30 -0.52
CA ILE A 91 -4.73 20.08 -0.09
C ILE A 91 -5.05 20.29 1.40
N VAL A 92 -6.14 21.02 1.65
CA VAL A 92 -6.69 21.25 2.99
C VAL A 92 -7.60 20.07 3.27
N GLY A 93 -7.11 19.14 4.07
CA GLY A 93 -8.00 18.26 4.82
C GLY A 93 -8.57 19.02 6.00
N GLY A 94 -9.89 19.03 6.12
CA GLY A 94 -10.61 19.30 7.37
C GLY A 94 -10.64 20.75 7.88
N ALA A 95 -11.78 21.10 8.46
CA ALA A 95 -12.10 22.42 8.98
C ALA A 95 -11.18 22.91 10.11
N GLY A 96 -10.89 24.22 10.10
CA GLY A 96 -10.55 24.96 11.31
C GLY A 96 -9.08 25.32 11.52
N ALA A 97 -8.61 26.39 10.87
CA ALA A 97 -7.64 27.30 11.46
C ALA A 97 -7.81 28.68 10.80
N GLY A 98 -8.67 29.51 11.39
CA GLY A 98 -8.90 30.88 10.93
C GLY A 98 -7.72 31.78 11.28
N ALA A 99 -7.31 32.62 10.31
CA ALA A 99 -6.82 33.97 10.52
C ALA A 99 -6.82 34.74 9.18
N ASN A 100 -7.83 35.60 9.01
CA ASN A 100 -7.93 36.79 8.16
C ASN A 100 -7.31 36.81 6.76
N GLY A 101 -8.20 36.81 5.75
CA GLY A 101 -7.91 37.26 4.39
C GLY A 101 -8.97 36.72 3.42
N GLY A 102 -10.00 37.52 3.13
CA GLY A 102 -11.21 37.06 2.46
C GLY A 102 -11.01 36.54 1.03
N THR A 103 -11.56 35.36 0.77
CA THR A 103 -11.99 34.88 -0.56
C THR A 103 -13.00 33.75 -0.34
N LYS A 104 -14.19 33.91 -0.92
CA LYS A 104 -15.31 32.96 -1.11
C LYS A 104 -15.25 31.65 -0.30
N GLU A 105 -16.19 31.52 0.63
CA GLU A 105 -16.67 30.25 1.17
C GLU A 105 -16.92 29.28 0.00
N LEU A 106 -16.02 28.30 -0.16
CA LEU A 106 -16.30 27.09 -0.91
C LEU A 106 -17.17 26.25 0.01
N GLU A 107 -18.38 25.97 -0.48
CA GLU A 107 -19.41 25.11 0.12
C GLU A 107 -18.78 23.91 0.84
N GLU A 108 -19.35 23.55 2.01
CA GLU A 108 -19.07 22.31 2.74
C GLU A 108 -18.92 21.16 1.75
N THR A 109 -17.67 20.79 1.48
CA THR A 109 -17.32 19.84 0.42
C THR A 109 -18.00 18.51 0.68
N GLU A 110 -18.93 18.14 -0.19
CA GLU A 110 -19.59 16.83 -0.21
C GLU A 110 -18.59 15.71 0.10
N GLU A 111 -18.95 14.80 1.03
CA GLU A 111 -18.09 13.66 1.34
C GLU A 111 -17.80 12.85 0.07
N PRO A 112 -16.53 12.46 -0.17
CA PRO A 112 -16.19 11.72 -1.38
C PRO A 112 -16.81 10.33 -1.37
N ALA A 113 -17.11 9.81 -2.57
CA ALA A 113 -17.31 8.38 -2.76
C ALA A 113 -16.06 7.65 -2.28
N HIS A 114 -16.24 6.58 -1.51
CA HIS A 114 -15.12 5.91 -0.85
C HIS A 114 -15.39 4.44 -0.56
N ALA A 115 -14.32 3.70 -0.26
CA ALA A 115 -14.42 2.42 0.42
C ALA A 115 -14.31 2.60 1.92
N LEU A 116 -15.20 1.92 2.65
CA LEU A 116 -15.18 1.77 4.08
C LEU A 116 -14.49 0.45 4.43
N PHE A 117 -13.27 0.53 4.95
CA PHE A 117 -12.54 -0.61 5.49
C PHE A 117 -12.80 -0.70 6.99
N LYS A 118 -13.60 -1.70 7.41
CA LYS A 118 -13.98 -1.85 8.81
C LYS A 118 -14.02 -3.30 9.27
N GLY A 119 -13.94 -3.49 10.58
CA GLY A 119 -14.04 -4.79 11.21
C GLY A 119 -13.68 -4.74 12.68
N SER A 120 -13.23 -5.88 13.21
CA SER A 120 -12.75 -5.99 14.58
C SER A 120 -11.47 -6.84 14.64
N ILE A 121 -10.51 -6.39 15.43
CA ILE A 121 -9.29 -7.12 15.72
C ILE A 121 -9.52 -7.98 16.97
N SER A 122 -9.09 -9.24 16.89
CA SER A 122 -8.97 -10.14 18.05
C SER A 122 -7.55 -10.72 18.10
N THR A 123 -6.97 -10.73 19.29
CA THR A 123 -5.65 -11.33 19.56
C THR A 123 -5.75 -12.73 20.14
N GLU A 124 -6.96 -13.25 20.32
CA GLU A 124 -7.19 -14.59 20.83
C GLU A 124 -6.68 -15.64 19.84
N LEU A 125 -5.95 -16.63 20.36
CA LEU A 125 -5.48 -17.75 19.56
C LEU A 125 -6.57 -18.83 19.50
N PRO A 126 -6.78 -19.48 18.34
CA PRO A 126 -7.82 -20.48 18.23
C PRO A 126 -7.51 -21.69 19.11
N PRO A 127 -8.45 -22.15 19.96
CA PRO A 127 -8.18 -23.18 20.97
C PRO A 127 -7.76 -24.53 20.37
N ASN A 128 -8.12 -24.80 19.12
CA ASN A 128 -7.89 -26.08 18.45
C ASN A 128 -6.70 -26.07 17.47
N ARG A 129 -5.91 -24.99 17.40
CA ARG A 129 -4.83 -24.81 16.39
C ARG A 129 -3.57 -24.20 17.01
N ALA A 130 -2.76 -25.04 17.66
CA ALA A 130 -1.53 -24.63 18.34
C ALA A 130 -0.40 -24.17 17.37
N ASP A 131 -0.54 -24.40 16.07
CA ASP A 131 0.36 -23.92 15.02
C ASP A 131 0.27 -22.39 14.79
N ILE A 132 -0.82 -21.76 15.23
CA ILE A 132 -1.04 -20.33 15.08
C ILE A 132 -0.43 -19.59 16.26
N GLN A 133 0.72 -18.96 16.02
CA GLN A 133 1.45 -18.22 17.06
C GLN A 133 1.15 -16.72 17.08
N ARG A 134 0.48 -16.19 16.04
CA ARG A 134 0.18 -14.75 15.91
C ARG A 134 -1.22 -14.56 15.30
N SER A 135 -2.05 -13.75 15.95
CA SER A 135 -3.35 -13.27 15.48
C SER A 135 -3.42 -11.74 15.62
N GLY A 136 -4.51 -11.12 15.18
CA GLY A 136 -4.77 -9.70 15.30
C GLY A 136 -4.41 -8.92 14.04
N PHE A 137 -4.86 -9.41 12.87
CA PHE A 137 -4.59 -8.76 11.59
C PHE A 137 -5.83 -8.68 10.70
N ALA A 138 -5.99 -7.52 10.07
CA ALA A 138 -6.92 -7.27 8.99
C ALA A 138 -6.23 -6.45 7.89
N ALA A 139 -6.45 -6.77 6.62
CA ALA A 139 -5.98 -5.97 5.50
C ALA A 139 -6.84 -6.14 4.27
N TRP A 140 -6.52 -5.32 3.28
CA TRP A 140 -6.91 -5.55 1.91
C TRP A 140 -5.78 -5.13 0.99
N ARG A 141 -5.82 -5.62 -0.25
CA ARG A 141 -4.97 -5.14 -1.33
C ARG A 141 -5.70 -5.22 -2.65
N THR A 142 -5.28 -4.45 -3.63
CA THR A 142 -5.75 -4.59 -5.01
C THR A 142 -5.41 -5.97 -5.54
N ARG A 143 -6.31 -6.55 -6.35
CA ARG A 143 -6.04 -7.78 -7.08
C ARG A 143 -4.96 -7.54 -8.14
N ASP A 144 -4.21 -8.58 -8.47
CA ASP A 144 -3.32 -8.54 -9.64
C ASP A 144 -4.13 -8.12 -10.88
N ARG A 145 -3.57 -7.27 -11.72
CA ARG A 145 -4.24 -6.76 -12.95
C ARG A 145 -4.31 -7.81 -14.06
N GLY A 146 -3.76 -9.00 -13.81
CA GLY A 146 -3.73 -10.13 -14.73
C GLY A 146 -2.67 -9.98 -15.83
N TYR A 147 -2.95 -10.59 -16.98
CA TYR A 147 -2.06 -10.62 -18.13
C TYR A 147 -2.70 -9.97 -19.36
N SER A 148 -1.83 -9.46 -20.22
CA SER A 148 -2.07 -9.03 -21.61
C SER A 148 -1.19 -9.85 -22.56
N LEU A 149 -1.33 -9.64 -23.87
CA LEU A 149 -0.43 -10.18 -24.89
C LEU A 149 1.05 -9.76 -24.70
N PHE A 150 1.31 -8.67 -23.98
CA PHE A 150 2.65 -8.15 -23.71
C PHE A 150 3.20 -8.61 -22.34
N GLY A 151 2.53 -9.56 -21.69
CA GLY A 151 2.91 -10.08 -20.38
C GLY A 151 2.02 -9.56 -19.25
N LYS A 152 2.56 -9.63 -18.03
CA LYS A 152 1.83 -9.28 -16.82
C LYS A 152 1.57 -7.78 -16.75
N LEU A 153 0.36 -7.41 -16.35
CA LEU A 153 -0.02 -6.01 -16.20
C LEU A 153 0.44 -5.52 -14.83
N LEU A 154 1.40 -4.61 -14.85
CA LEU A 154 2.00 -3.98 -13.68
C LEU A 154 1.81 -2.47 -13.79
N TRP A 155 1.86 -1.76 -12.67
CA TRP A 155 1.97 -0.31 -12.70
C TRP A 155 3.43 0.09 -12.77
N ASP A 156 3.68 1.10 -13.60
CA ASP A 156 4.93 1.83 -13.64
C ASP A 156 4.70 3.19 -12.98
N ILE A 157 5.23 3.31 -11.77
CA ILE A 157 5.18 4.54 -10.97
C ILE A 157 6.57 5.19 -10.86
N ASP A 158 7.56 4.71 -11.61
CA ASP A 158 8.93 5.24 -11.57
C ASP A 158 9.03 6.74 -11.89
N PRO A 159 8.20 7.31 -12.79
CA PRO A 159 8.16 8.76 -13.03
C PRO A 159 7.63 9.60 -11.84
N PHE A 160 7.15 8.97 -10.78
CA PHE A 160 6.52 9.62 -9.63
C PHE A 160 7.36 9.47 -8.36
N ALA A 161 7.44 10.53 -7.55
CA ALA A 161 8.19 10.51 -6.30
C ALA A 161 7.35 10.10 -5.09
N TYR A 162 6.03 10.28 -5.13
CA TYR A 162 5.17 10.13 -3.95
C TYR A 162 3.95 9.25 -4.23
N LEU A 163 3.50 8.56 -3.19
CA LEU A 163 2.17 7.96 -3.09
C LEU A 163 1.26 8.91 -2.31
N ALA A 164 0.09 9.23 -2.86
CA ALA A 164 -0.93 10.01 -2.19
C ALA A 164 -2.16 9.13 -1.88
N LEU A 165 -2.73 9.31 -0.69
CA LEU A 165 -3.94 8.63 -0.24
C LEU A 165 -4.92 9.65 0.35
N ARG A 166 -6.16 9.68 -0.12
CA ARG A 166 -7.24 10.48 0.48
C ARG A 166 -8.06 9.61 1.43
N ILE A 167 -7.99 9.88 2.71
CA ILE A 167 -8.48 9.01 3.78
C ILE A 167 -9.19 9.78 4.90
N LYS A 168 -10.02 9.07 5.68
CA LYS A 168 -10.53 9.50 6.98
C LYS A 168 -10.30 8.35 7.96
N SER A 169 -9.44 8.56 8.96
CA SER A 169 -8.94 7.52 9.87
C SER A 169 -9.59 7.61 11.25
N ASP A 170 -9.84 6.47 11.88
CA ASP A 170 -10.28 6.34 13.28
C ASP A 170 -9.15 6.56 14.31
N GLY A 171 -7.91 6.77 13.85
CA GLY A 171 -6.74 6.98 14.69
C GLY A 171 -5.96 5.70 15.01
N ARG A 172 -6.35 4.54 14.47
CA ARG A 172 -5.54 3.31 14.58
C ARG A 172 -4.32 3.35 13.66
N LYS A 173 -3.34 2.50 13.99
CA LYS A 173 -2.07 2.40 13.27
C LYS A 173 -2.17 1.46 12.08
N TYR A 174 -2.55 2.01 10.93
CA TYR A 174 -2.56 1.30 9.65
C TYR A 174 -1.20 1.36 8.96
N PHE A 175 -0.88 0.36 8.16
CA PHE A 175 0.27 0.34 7.26
C PHE A 175 -0.19 0.33 5.80
N VAL A 176 0.43 1.18 4.99
CA VAL A 176 0.31 1.15 3.53
C VAL A 176 1.32 0.14 3.00
N ASN A 177 0.85 -0.75 2.13
CA ASN A 177 1.62 -1.88 1.60
C ASN A 177 1.70 -1.79 0.08
N ILE A 178 2.91 -1.86 -0.47
CA ILE A 178 3.19 -1.93 -1.91
C ILE A 178 3.93 -3.25 -2.20
N GLN A 179 3.33 -4.10 -3.04
CA GLN A 179 3.99 -5.29 -3.53
C GLN A 179 4.51 -5.05 -4.94
N THR A 180 5.80 -5.25 -5.16
CA THR A 180 6.44 -5.23 -6.48
C THR A 180 6.77 -6.64 -6.94
N GLU A 181 7.23 -6.80 -8.17
CA GLU A 181 8.02 -7.99 -8.50
C GLU A 181 9.31 -7.97 -7.69
N SER A 182 9.59 -9.10 -7.03
CA SER A 182 10.81 -9.37 -6.26
C SER A 182 11.18 -10.82 -6.47
N ILE A 183 12.47 -11.14 -6.29
CA ILE A 183 12.98 -12.52 -6.26
C ILE A 183 12.28 -13.29 -5.14
N VAL A 184 12.03 -12.64 -4.00
CA VAL A 184 11.28 -13.20 -2.88
C VAL A 184 9.83 -12.72 -2.99
N PRO A 185 8.86 -13.57 -3.40
CA PRO A 185 7.50 -13.12 -3.68
C PRO A 185 6.74 -12.61 -2.45
N THR A 186 7.23 -12.92 -1.26
CA THR A 186 6.67 -12.49 0.03
C THR A 186 7.18 -11.13 0.48
N ASP A 187 8.11 -10.52 -0.27
CA ASP A 187 8.56 -9.15 0.01
C ASP A 187 7.42 -8.16 -0.22
N ILE A 188 7.31 -7.24 0.72
CA ILE A 188 6.35 -6.13 0.69
C ILE A 188 7.09 -4.88 1.13
N HIS A 189 6.83 -3.75 0.49
CA HIS A 189 7.30 -2.45 0.95
C HIS A 189 6.20 -1.80 1.77
N GLN A 190 6.52 -1.41 3.01
CA GLN A 190 5.54 -0.96 3.99
C GLN A 190 5.91 0.42 4.55
N HIS A 191 4.90 1.21 4.87
CA HIS A 191 5.05 2.46 5.62
C HIS A 191 3.82 2.64 6.51
N LEU A 192 4.01 3.11 7.75
CA LEU A 192 2.90 3.54 8.62
C LEU A 192 2.08 4.61 7.90
N LEU A 193 0.77 4.47 7.82
CA LEU A 193 -0.11 5.47 7.25
C LEU A 193 -0.10 6.70 8.16
N PRO A 194 0.44 7.86 7.72
CA PRO A 194 0.37 9.07 8.51
C PRO A 194 -1.09 9.43 8.75
N THR A 195 -1.41 9.92 9.93
CA THR A 195 -2.73 10.45 10.27
C THR A 195 -2.50 11.70 11.11
N TYR A 196 -3.04 12.82 10.65
CA TYR A 196 -2.84 14.11 11.32
C TYR A 196 -4.14 14.70 11.85
N THR A 197 -5.28 14.34 11.25
CA THR A 197 -6.60 14.82 11.64
C THR A 197 -7.57 13.65 11.77
N THR A 198 -7.50 12.94 12.89
CA THR A 198 -8.39 11.82 13.20
C THR A 198 -9.87 12.20 13.06
N GLY A 199 -10.64 11.35 12.40
CA GLY A 199 -12.06 11.58 12.13
C GLY A 199 -12.37 12.59 11.03
N GLN A 200 -11.35 13.22 10.42
CA GLN A 200 -11.52 14.16 9.32
C GLN A 200 -10.92 13.60 8.03
N TRP A 201 -11.46 14.05 6.89
CA TRP A 201 -10.88 13.75 5.59
C TRP A 201 -9.58 14.52 5.40
N GLU A 202 -8.51 13.81 5.06
CA GLU A 202 -7.22 14.37 4.71
C GLU A 202 -6.61 13.62 3.53
N THR A 203 -5.65 14.25 2.86
CA THR A 203 -4.81 13.56 1.87
C THR A 203 -3.39 13.52 2.39
N VAL A 204 -2.89 12.32 2.61
CA VAL A 204 -1.53 12.07 3.06
C VAL A 204 -0.65 11.68 1.87
N ILE A 205 0.59 12.15 1.89
CA ILE A 205 1.53 11.97 0.77
C ILE A 205 2.82 11.41 1.37
N ILE A 206 3.24 10.24 0.89
CA ILE A 206 4.39 9.47 1.39
C ILE A 206 5.40 9.31 0.25
N PRO A 207 6.68 9.70 0.43
CA PRO A 207 7.73 9.42 -0.55
C PRO A 207 7.90 7.92 -0.75
N PHE A 208 8.04 7.46 -2.01
CA PHE A 208 8.31 6.04 -2.26
C PHE A 208 9.62 5.57 -1.61
N SER A 209 10.59 6.46 -1.45
CA SER A 209 11.87 6.21 -0.76
C SER A 209 11.74 6.00 0.75
N ALA A 210 10.62 6.40 1.37
CA ALA A 210 10.38 6.20 2.79
C ALA A 210 9.90 4.77 3.11
N PHE A 211 9.37 4.03 2.12
CA PHE A 211 8.87 2.69 2.33
C PHE A 211 9.99 1.69 2.65
N VAL A 212 9.71 0.80 3.61
CA VAL A 212 10.65 -0.19 4.13
C VAL A 212 10.31 -1.55 3.58
N ARG A 213 11.29 -2.27 3.05
CA ARG A 213 11.08 -3.64 2.60
C ARG A 213 11.02 -4.59 3.80
N THR A 214 9.95 -5.37 3.87
CA THR A 214 9.72 -6.36 4.91
C THR A 214 9.36 -7.71 4.30
N ASN A 215 9.52 -8.76 5.11
CA ASN A 215 9.08 -10.11 4.81
C ASN A 215 8.43 -10.69 6.07
N TYR A 216 7.17 -11.11 5.96
CA TYR A 216 6.36 -11.53 7.12
C TYR A 216 6.36 -10.53 8.30
N GLY A 217 6.43 -9.23 7.99
CA GLY A 217 6.44 -8.15 8.98
C GLY A 217 7.80 -7.88 9.64
N MET A 218 8.87 -8.57 9.20
CA MET A 218 10.24 -8.32 9.64
C MET A 218 10.99 -7.50 8.60
N VAL A 219 11.74 -6.49 9.03
CA VAL A 219 12.60 -5.67 8.15
C VAL A 219 13.66 -6.57 7.51
N VAL A 220 13.86 -6.44 6.18
CA VAL A 220 14.82 -7.26 5.44
C VAL A 220 16.00 -6.44 4.93
N GLU A 221 17.20 -6.75 5.41
CA GLU A 221 18.44 -6.21 4.87
C GLU A 221 19.03 -7.12 3.77
N PRO A 222 19.76 -6.58 2.77
CA PRO A 222 19.99 -5.16 2.52
C PRO A 222 18.76 -4.49 1.90
N GLN A 223 18.37 -3.31 2.38
CA GLN A 223 17.25 -2.56 1.83
C GLN A 223 17.55 -2.10 0.40
N LYS A 224 17.03 -2.84 -0.58
CA LYS A 224 17.11 -2.48 -2.00
C LYS A 224 15.97 -1.51 -2.31
N GLU A 225 16.21 -0.63 -3.27
CA GLU A 225 15.16 0.26 -3.78
C GLU A 225 13.97 -0.53 -4.32
N MET A 226 12.78 0.03 -4.12
CA MET A 226 11.53 -0.51 -4.62
C MET A 226 11.54 -0.54 -6.16
N LEU A 227 11.17 -1.68 -6.74
CA LEU A 227 11.04 -1.83 -8.20
C LEU A 227 9.79 -1.10 -8.73
N ARG A 228 9.86 0.23 -8.79
CA ARG A 228 8.74 1.14 -9.11
C ARG A 228 8.10 0.92 -10.49
N GLN A 229 8.83 0.32 -11.42
CA GLN A 229 8.33 -0.01 -12.76
C GLN A 229 7.45 -1.27 -12.78
N LYS A 230 7.45 -2.04 -11.69
CA LYS A 230 6.87 -3.39 -11.60
C LYS A 230 5.98 -3.57 -10.39
N VAL A 231 5.15 -2.57 -10.09
CA VAL A 231 4.20 -2.64 -8.97
C VAL A 231 3.03 -3.56 -9.32
N ARG A 232 2.76 -4.52 -8.44
CA ARG A 232 1.69 -5.52 -8.58
C ARG A 232 0.40 -5.13 -7.86
N SER A 233 0.54 -4.68 -6.61
CA SER A 233 -0.60 -4.38 -5.75
C SER A 233 -0.27 -3.28 -4.76
N VAL A 234 -1.26 -2.46 -4.44
CA VAL A 234 -1.27 -1.59 -3.26
C VAL A 234 -2.34 -2.04 -2.29
N GLY A 235 -2.16 -1.79 -1.00
CA GLY A 235 -3.11 -2.20 0.02
C GLY A 235 -2.88 -1.51 1.34
N ILE A 236 -3.79 -1.74 2.29
CA ILE A 236 -3.69 -1.21 3.65
C ILE A 236 -3.93 -2.36 4.61
N GLY A 237 -3.13 -2.44 5.67
CA GLY A 237 -3.25 -3.45 6.71
C GLY A 237 -3.17 -2.84 8.12
N LEU A 238 -3.92 -3.43 9.04
CA LEU A 238 -3.90 -3.14 10.47
C LEU A 238 -3.23 -4.32 11.18
N THR A 239 -2.11 -4.04 11.85
CA THR A 239 -1.30 -5.04 12.60
C THR A 239 -0.97 -4.56 14.02
N ASP A 240 -1.75 -3.63 14.55
CA ASP A 240 -1.53 -2.99 15.86
C ASP A 240 -1.69 -3.95 17.04
N ARG A 241 -2.34 -5.12 16.84
CA ARG A 241 -2.72 -6.09 17.87
C ARG A 241 -3.50 -5.48 19.03
N VAL A 242 -4.24 -4.39 18.78
CA VAL A 242 -5.12 -3.80 19.77
C VAL A 242 -6.52 -4.36 19.53
N PRO A 243 -7.09 -5.16 20.44
CA PRO A 243 -8.44 -5.69 20.25
C PRO A 243 -9.49 -4.60 20.06
N GLY A 244 -10.57 -4.94 19.36
CA GLY A 244 -11.73 -4.07 19.21
C GLY A 244 -11.95 -3.56 17.79
N PRO A 245 -12.92 -2.65 17.61
CA PRO A 245 -13.36 -2.21 16.29
C PRO A 245 -12.34 -1.29 15.63
N PHE A 246 -12.31 -1.31 14.30
CA PHE A 246 -11.54 -0.37 13.50
C PHE A 246 -12.35 0.11 12.30
N GLU A 247 -12.06 1.33 11.85
CA GLU A 247 -12.68 1.97 10.70
C GLU A 247 -11.71 2.92 9.97
N LEU A 248 -11.57 2.72 8.66
CA LEU A 248 -10.80 3.59 7.78
C LEU A 248 -11.59 3.82 6.50
N CYS A 249 -11.90 5.08 6.18
CA CYS A 249 -12.46 5.46 4.89
C CYS A 249 -11.31 5.77 3.91
N ILE A 250 -11.41 5.27 2.68
CA ILE A 250 -10.43 5.49 1.62
C ILE A 250 -11.16 5.93 0.35
N ALA A 251 -10.93 7.15 -0.11
CA ALA A 251 -11.46 7.60 -1.39
C ALA A 251 -10.54 7.13 -2.53
N ASP A 252 -9.25 7.47 -2.45
CA ASP A 252 -8.34 7.41 -3.59
C ASP A 252 -6.92 7.03 -3.17
N ILE A 253 -6.21 6.29 -4.04
CA ILE A 253 -4.76 6.04 -3.96
C ILE A 253 -4.17 6.30 -5.36
N TYR A 254 -3.17 7.19 -5.44
CA TYR A 254 -2.54 7.57 -6.70
C TYR A 254 -1.07 7.95 -6.51
N ALA A 255 -0.27 7.82 -7.57
CA ALA A 255 1.10 8.32 -7.58
C ALA A 255 1.12 9.79 -8.06
N THR A 256 2.00 10.61 -7.49
CA THR A 256 2.08 12.04 -7.77
C THR A 256 3.52 12.57 -7.65
N ASN A 257 3.76 13.72 -8.27
CA ASN A 257 4.98 14.50 -8.11
C ASN A 257 4.75 15.78 -7.28
N ARG A 258 3.54 15.96 -6.73
CA ARG A 258 3.26 17.02 -5.77
C ARG A 258 3.88 16.65 -4.43
N PRO A 259 4.75 17.51 -3.86
CA PRO A 259 5.39 17.23 -2.58
C PRO A 259 4.37 17.24 -1.44
N PRO A 260 4.67 16.54 -0.33
CA PRO A 260 3.80 16.56 0.84
C PRO A 260 3.85 17.93 1.53
N THR A 261 2.73 18.34 2.15
CA THR A 261 2.69 19.56 2.98
C THR A 261 3.49 19.39 4.28
N ARG A 262 3.61 18.16 4.77
CA ARG A 262 4.39 17.77 5.95
C ARG A 262 5.45 16.77 5.52
N GLU A 263 6.69 16.95 5.95
CA GLU A 263 7.74 15.98 5.66
C GLU A 263 7.40 14.64 6.31
N VAL A 264 7.62 13.56 5.55
CA VAL A 264 7.44 12.17 5.98
C VAL A 264 8.70 11.44 5.56
N GLY A 265 9.43 10.93 6.54
CA GLY A 265 10.69 10.24 6.35
C GLY A 265 10.57 8.74 6.57
N ARG A 266 11.68 8.02 6.38
CA ARG A 266 11.75 6.58 6.59
C ARG A 266 11.67 6.22 8.09
N GLU A 267 12.13 7.12 8.94
CA GLU A 267 11.98 7.11 10.40
C GLU A 267 10.52 7.09 10.86
N ASP A 268 9.60 7.62 10.04
CA ASP A 268 8.15 7.61 10.32
C ASP A 268 7.46 6.33 9.84
N SER A 269 8.21 5.37 9.27
CA SER A 269 7.66 4.16 8.69
C SER A 269 7.00 3.22 9.69
N GLY A 270 7.18 3.45 11.00
CA GLY A 270 6.66 2.59 12.07
C GLY A 270 7.49 1.34 12.32
N PHE A 271 8.66 1.20 11.67
CA PHE A 271 9.63 0.14 11.93
C PHE A 271 10.86 0.69 12.65
N GLU A 272 11.34 -0.05 13.64
CA GLU A 272 12.61 0.24 14.29
C GLU A 272 13.76 -0.22 13.38
N PHE A 273 14.74 0.64 13.18
CA PHE A 273 16.00 0.28 12.54
C PHE A 273 17.04 0.09 13.64
N GLU A 274 17.65 -1.08 13.72
CA GLU A 274 18.88 -1.22 14.49
C GLU A 274 19.93 -0.33 13.83
N SER A 275 20.30 0.77 14.48
CA SER A 275 21.45 1.56 14.05
C SER A 275 22.67 0.63 14.13
N GLN A 276 23.25 0.25 13.00
CA GLN A 276 24.61 -0.26 13.02
C GLN A 276 25.50 0.91 13.46
N GLY A 277 25.73 0.98 14.77
CA GLY A 277 26.76 1.83 15.34
C GLY A 277 28.07 1.52 14.61
N GLY A 278 28.77 2.56 14.19
CA GLY A 278 30.10 2.43 13.61
C GLY A 278 30.99 1.58 14.50
N GLY A 279 31.27 0.37 14.06
CA GLY A 279 32.19 -0.56 14.67
C GLY A 279 33.23 -0.94 13.63
N MET A 280 34.45 -0.49 13.86
CA MET A 280 35.64 -0.86 13.10
C MET A 280 35.65 -2.36 12.75
N MET A 281 36.17 -2.68 11.55
CA MET A 281 36.64 -4.02 11.22
C MET A 281 37.56 -4.52 12.33
N GLY A 282 37.05 -5.38 13.19
CA GLY A 282 37.84 -6.36 13.91
C GLY A 282 37.67 -7.67 13.16
N GLU A 283 38.73 -8.13 12.49
CA GLU A 283 38.83 -9.51 12.02
C GLU A 283 38.43 -10.44 13.17
N ILE A 284 37.30 -11.12 13.03
CA ILE A 284 36.96 -12.22 13.90
C ILE A 284 37.74 -13.42 13.36
N GLU A 285 38.95 -13.62 13.89
CA GLU A 285 39.67 -14.89 13.71
C GLU A 285 38.73 -16.03 14.15
N PRO A 286 38.54 -17.07 13.31
CA PRO A 286 37.67 -18.16 13.67
C PRO A 286 38.26 -18.93 14.86
N ARG A 287 37.52 -18.94 15.97
CA ARG A 287 37.80 -19.79 17.15
C ARG A 287 37.93 -21.25 16.70
N GLN A 288 39.15 -21.78 16.72
CA GLN A 288 39.38 -23.22 16.62
C GLN A 288 38.69 -23.93 17.80
N LYS A 289 37.77 -24.86 17.49
CA LYS A 289 37.22 -25.77 18.49
C LYS A 289 38.30 -26.76 18.90
N LYS A 290 38.64 -26.77 20.18
CA LYS A 290 39.60 -27.68 20.79
C LYS A 290 39.00 -29.10 20.79
N GLY A 291 39.54 -30.00 19.96
CA GLY A 291 39.30 -31.45 20.10
C GLY A 291 38.86 -32.25 18.87
N GLU A 292 38.82 -31.71 17.66
CA GLU A 292 38.58 -32.52 16.46
C GLU A 292 39.90 -32.98 15.81
N PRO A 293 40.13 -34.29 15.61
CA PRO A 293 41.30 -34.76 14.86
C PRO A 293 41.12 -34.43 13.38
N GLU A 294 42.16 -33.82 12.79
CA GLU A 294 42.24 -33.53 11.36
C GLU A 294 41.98 -34.79 10.53
N ARG A 295 40.92 -34.78 9.73
CA ARG A 295 40.76 -35.74 8.64
C ARG A 295 41.32 -35.10 7.38
N ILE A 296 42.56 -35.45 7.05
CA ILE A 296 43.06 -35.34 5.68
C ILE A 296 42.33 -36.39 4.87
N LEU A 297 41.54 -35.97 3.87
CA LEU A 297 41.10 -36.85 2.79
C LEU A 297 41.19 -36.06 1.48
N ILE A 298 41.89 -36.72 0.57
CA ILE A 298 42.32 -36.36 -0.79
C ILE A 298 41.17 -35.84 -1.66
#